data_AF-A0A0J9UMP4-F1
#
_entry.id   AF-A0A0J9UMP4-F1
#
_cell.length_a   1.000
_cell.length_b   1.000
_cell.length_c   1.000
_cell.angle_alpha   90.00
_cell.angle_beta   90.00
_cell.angle_gamma   90.00
#
_symmetry.space_group_name_H-M   'P 1'
#
loop_
_entity.id
_entity.type
_entity.pdbx_description
1 polymer ?
#
loop_
_entity_poly.entity_id
_entity_poly.type
_entity_poly.pdbx_seq_one_letter_code
_entity_poly.pdbx_strand_id
1 'polypeptide(L)'
;MLAVTSQYSNEAYDYPPNIKETFQDLGRTVSEKVSLLSSATSPAEAQAALVAPPAAKPQPKTFSHAVARASLASSQLLHQHHTGAGEDPLATALEKYALASERVGEARLAQDAQIQSRFLAGWNTTLNTNLTFATRARKNVENSRLSLDAVKAHAKGTTFKLGGHAHGDQPHEEQELSPEAQEEIEKAEDEFVTQTEEAVGVMKNVLDTPEPLRNLAELVSAQIEYHKKAYEILTELAPVIEGLQSEQEVRRASGF
;
A
#
# COMPACT_ATOMS: atom_id res chain seq x y z
N MET A 1 -4.63 -10.01 1.88
CA MET A 1 -3.24 -9.54 1.63
C MET A 1 -3.22 -8.07 1.22
N LEU A 2 -3.62 -7.69 -0.01
CA LEU A 2 -3.56 -6.29 -0.46
C LEU A 2 -4.22 -5.27 0.47
N ALA A 3 -5.41 -5.61 1.00
CA ALA A 3 -6.12 -4.73 1.94
C ALA A 3 -5.36 -4.46 3.25
N VAL A 4 -4.44 -5.35 3.64
CA VAL A 4 -3.60 -5.18 4.84
C VAL A 4 -2.30 -4.50 4.45
N THR A 5 -1.67 -4.93 3.36
CA THR A 5 -0.39 -4.38 2.91
C THR A 5 -0.53 -2.98 2.30
N SER A 6 -1.73 -2.52 1.93
CA SER A 6 -1.95 -1.13 1.56
C SER A 6 -1.63 -0.15 2.69
N GLN A 7 -1.55 -0.62 3.93
CA GLN A 7 -1.15 0.22 5.06
C GLN A 7 0.30 0.70 4.96
N TYR A 8 1.17 -0.01 4.22
CA TYR A 8 2.51 0.49 3.90
C TYR A 8 2.49 1.80 3.08
N SER A 9 1.34 2.20 2.51
CA SER A 9 1.12 3.51 1.88
C SER A 9 0.81 4.64 2.87
N ASN A 10 0.52 4.32 4.13
CA ASN A 10 0.20 5.29 5.17
C ASN A 10 1.33 5.38 6.19
N GLU A 11 2.27 6.30 6.04
CA GLU A 11 3.45 6.45 6.91
C GLU A 11 3.20 6.33 8.43
N ALA A 12 2.03 6.73 8.93
CA ALA A 12 1.67 6.66 10.34
C ALA A 12 0.99 5.33 10.75
N TYR A 13 1.07 4.26 9.94
CA TYR A 13 0.37 3.00 10.22
C TYR A 13 0.88 2.28 11.47
N ASP A 14 2.17 2.42 11.79
CA ASP A 14 2.82 1.80 12.95
C ASP A 14 2.74 2.69 14.21
N TYR A 15 2.36 3.95 14.03
CA TYR A 15 2.10 4.91 15.09
C TYR A 15 0.88 5.77 14.74
N PRO A 16 -0.33 5.20 14.82
CA PRO A 16 -1.55 5.91 14.47
C PRO A 16 -1.69 7.15 15.34
N PRO A 17 -2.18 8.28 14.77
CA PRO A 17 -2.19 9.56 15.44
C PRO A 17 -2.94 9.48 16.77
N ASN A 18 -2.19 9.63 17.87
CA ASN A 18 -2.76 9.90 19.17
C ASN A 18 -3.18 11.37 19.19
N ILE A 19 -4.43 11.65 19.55
CA ILE A 19 -5.02 13.00 19.59
C ILE A 19 -4.12 14.02 20.32
N LYS A 20 -3.28 13.57 21.27
CA LYS A 20 -2.37 14.40 22.05
C LYS A 20 -1.14 14.92 21.28
N GLU A 21 -0.58 14.18 20.32
CA GLU A 21 0.60 14.64 19.56
C GLU A 21 0.26 15.73 18.55
N THR A 22 -0.92 15.63 17.91
CA THR A 22 -1.40 16.64 16.95
C THR A 22 -1.41 18.06 17.54
N PHE A 23 -1.72 18.21 18.84
CA PHE A 23 -1.72 19.51 19.51
C PHE A 23 -0.31 20.02 19.83
N GLN A 24 0.66 19.14 20.09
CA GLN A 24 2.05 19.53 20.34
C GLN A 24 2.76 19.96 19.05
N ASP A 25 2.52 19.26 17.94
CA ASP A 25 3.06 19.62 16.63
C ASP A 25 2.44 20.92 16.08
N LEU A 26 1.12 21.11 16.28
CA LEU A 26 0.46 22.38 16.00
C LEU A 26 1.03 23.50 16.88
N GLY A 27 1.30 23.23 18.16
CA GLY A 27 1.92 24.19 19.09
C GLY A 27 3.32 24.63 18.68
N ARG A 28 4.16 23.69 18.21
CA ARG A 28 5.52 23.97 17.71
C ARG A 28 5.49 24.80 16.43
N THR A 29 4.63 24.42 15.48
CA THR A 29 4.45 25.14 14.21
C THR A 29 3.93 26.55 14.43
N VAL A 30 3.01 26.74 15.38
CA VAL A 30 2.50 28.07 15.75
C VAL A 30 3.58 28.88 16.45
N SER A 31 4.38 28.28 17.35
CA SER A 31 5.48 28.97 18.03
C SER A 31 6.58 29.40 17.07
N GLU A 32 6.92 28.60 16.06
CA GLU A 32 7.87 28.95 14.99
C GLU A 32 7.34 30.10 14.13
N LYS A 33 6.06 30.08 13.76
CA LYS A 33 5.42 31.19 13.03
C LYS A 33 5.34 32.47 13.85
N VAL A 34 5.07 32.38 15.16
CA VAL A 34 5.06 33.54 16.07
C VAL A 34 6.47 34.10 16.26
N SER A 35 7.49 33.25 16.36
CA SER A 35 8.90 33.67 16.39
C SER A 35 9.30 34.38 15.10
N LEU A 36 8.93 33.85 13.93
CA LEU A 36 9.18 34.47 12.63
C LEU A 36 8.42 35.81 12.48
N LEU A 37 7.22 35.92 13.03
CA LEU A 37 6.47 37.19 13.10
C LEU A 37 7.14 38.22 14.02
N SER A 38 7.70 37.77 15.15
CA SER A 38 8.36 38.66 16.12
C SER A 38 9.68 39.26 15.59
N SER A 39 10.29 38.61 14.60
CA SER A 39 11.46 39.10 13.88
C SER A 39 11.14 39.91 12.62
N ALA A 40 9.87 40.01 12.21
CA ALA A 40 9.48 40.73 11.00
C ALA A 40 9.43 42.25 11.28
N THR A 41 10.17 43.03 10.49
CA THR A 41 10.25 44.49 10.62
C THR A 41 9.30 45.25 9.70
N SER A 42 8.60 44.55 8.79
CA SER A 42 7.63 45.15 7.88
C SER A 42 6.38 44.27 7.66
N PRO A 43 5.23 44.86 7.28
CA PRO A 43 4.02 44.11 6.96
C PRO A 43 4.19 43.09 5.82
N ALA A 44 5.07 43.38 4.86
CA ALA A 44 5.37 42.48 3.75
C ALA A 44 6.17 41.24 4.23
N GLU A 45 7.11 41.42 5.16
CA GLU A 45 7.85 40.33 5.81
C GLU A 45 6.94 39.48 6.71
N ALA A 46 6.01 40.10 7.42
CA ALA A 46 5.02 39.38 8.25
C ALA A 46 4.07 38.53 7.38
N GLN A 47 3.63 39.04 6.22
CA GLN A 47 2.82 38.28 5.28
C GLN A 47 3.61 37.11 4.67
N ALA A 48 4.89 37.32 4.34
CA ALA A 48 5.78 36.27 3.84
C ALA A 48 6.02 35.18 4.88
N ALA A 49 6.19 35.53 6.17
CA ALA A 49 6.37 34.58 7.27
C ALA A 49 5.13 33.70 7.53
N LEU A 50 3.91 34.21 7.29
CA LEU A 50 2.67 33.44 7.46
C LEU A 50 2.41 32.44 6.32
N VAL A 51 2.87 32.79 5.10
CA VAL A 51 2.63 32.05 3.85
C VAL A 51 3.83 31.17 3.47
N ALA A 52 5.00 31.38 4.08
CA ALA A 52 6.16 30.53 3.90
C ALA A 52 5.80 29.07 4.22
N PRO A 53 6.07 28.11 3.30
CA PRO A 53 6.02 26.69 3.63
C PRO A 53 6.91 26.42 4.85
N PRO A 54 6.53 25.53 5.77
CA PRO A 54 7.41 25.15 6.87
C PRO A 54 8.79 24.78 6.31
N ALA A 55 9.83 25.51 6.75
CA ALA A 55 11.18 25.37 6.21
C ALA A 55 11.79 23.99 6.53
N ALA A 56 11.28 23.34 7.58
CA ALA A 56 11.59 21.96 7.91
C ALA A 56 10.67 21.01 7.14
N LYS A 57 11.24 19.98 6.52
CA LYS A 57 10.45 18.85 5.99
C LYS A 57 9.52 18.34 7.11
N PRO A 58 8.26 18.02 6.81
CA PRO A 58 7.37 17.40 7.78
C PRO A 58 8.08 16.20 8.40
N GLN A 59 8.15 16.19 9.73
CA GLN A 59 8.91 15.15 10.41
C GLN A 59 8.20 13.80 10.20
N PRO A 60 8.94 12.72 9.91
CA PRO A 60 8.30 11.45 9.65
C PRO A 60 7.51 10.96 10.87
N LYS A 61 6.38 10.31 10.58
CA LYS A 61 5.36 9.91 11.54
C LYS A 61 5.43 8.43 11.94
N THR A 62 6.43 7.72 11.46
CA THR A 62 6.64 6.32 11.88
C THR A 62 6.87 6.26 13.39
N PHE A 63 6.58 5.11 14.01
CA PHE A 63 6.82 4.90 15.43
C PHE A 63 8.27 5.16 15.87
N SER A 64 9.24 4.71 15.07
CA SER A 64 10.67 4.85 15.42
C SER A 64 11.10 6.32 15.48
N HIS A 65 10.57 7.16 14.59
CA HIS A 65 10.77 8.60 14.63
C HIS A 65 10.09 9.25 15.85
N ALA A 66 8.90 8.79 16.26
CA ALA A 66 8.26 9.26 17.48
C ALA A 66 9.08 8.91 18.74
N VAL A 67 9.60 7.69 18.82
CA VAL A 67 10.53 7.25 19.88
C VAL A 67 11.81 8.10 19.89
N ALA A 68 12.37 8.42 18.72
CA ALA A 68 13.55 9.27 18.61
C ALA A 68 13.30 10.67 19.21
N ARG A 69 12.17 11.31 18.83
CA ARG A 69 11.77 12.61 19.38
C ARG A 69 11.59 12.58 20.89
N ALA A 70 10.86 11.58 21.39
CA ALA A 70 10.59 11.45 22.83
C ALA A 70 11.90 11.25 23.61
N SER A 71 12.80 10.41 23.11
CA SER A 71 14.08 10.12 23.75
C SER A 71 14.99 11.36 23.77
N LEU A 72 15.06 12.10 22.67
CA LEU A 72 15.84 13.34 22.60
C LEU A 72 15.28 14.42 23.54
N ALA A 73 13.96 14.58 23.60
CA ALA A 73 13.32 15.52 24.52
C ALA A 73 13.61 15.16 25.99
N SER A 74 13.51 13.87 26.35
CA SER A 74 13.86 13.40 27.69
C SER A 74 15.34 13.60 28.01
N SER A 75 16.24 13.36 27.06
CA SER A 75 17.67 13.64 27.22
C SER A 75 17.93 15.12 27.52
N GLN A 76 17.32 16.03 26.75
CA GLN A 76 17.46 17.47 26.95
C GLN A 76 16.95 17.92 28.33
N LEU A 77 15.81 17.40 28.77
CA LEU A 77 15.27 17.69 30.10
C LEU A 77 16.21 17.21 31.21
N LEU A 78 16.76 16.00 31.10
CA LEU A 78 17.71 15.48 32.08
C LEU A 78 18.98 16.33 32.13
N HIS A 79 19.53 16.72 30.98
CA HIS A 79 20.68 17.63 30.91
C HIS A 79 20.39 18.98 31.60
N GLN A 80 19.20 19.56 31.39
CA GLN A 80 18.82 20.84 32.00
C GLN A 80 18.69 20.75 33.53
N HIS A 81 18.22 19.61 34.04
CA HIS A 81 18.01 19.39 35.47
C HIS A 81 19.19 18.71 36.17
N HIS A 82 20.25 18.37 35.45
CA HIS A 82 21.43 17.73 36.03
C HIS A 82 22.22 18.74 36.88
N THR A 83 22.34 18.45 38.18
CA THR A 83 23.07 19.28 39.16
C THR A 83 24.39 18.66 39.61
N GLY A 84 24.75 17.48 39.07
CA GLY A 84 25.99 16.77 39.36
C GLY A 84 27.18 17.28 38.54
N ALA A 85 28.37 16.78 38.87
CA ALA A 85 29.57 16.98 38.07
C ALA A 85 29.66 15.91 36.98
N GLY A 86 29.76 16.32 35.72
CA GLY A 86 29.85 15.43 34.55
C GLY A 86 28.55 15.34 33.75
N GLU A 87 28.53 14.46 32.74
CA GLU A 87 27.33 14.17 31.95
C GLU A 87 26.45 13.14 32.67
N ASP A 88 25.12 13.30 32.54
CA ASP A 88 24.16 12.33 33.03
C ASP A 88 24.17 11.08 32.12
N PRO A 89 24.49 9.88 32.65
CA PRO A 89 24.58 8.66 31.84
C PRO A 89 23.27 8.29 31.15
N LEU A 90 22.12 8.57 31.79
CA LEU A 90 20.80 8.30 31.22
C LEU A 90 20.48 9.32 30.12
N ALA A 91 20.81 10.59 30.32
CA ALA A 91 20.65 11.60 29.27
C ALA A 91 21.47 11.27 28.03
N THR A 92 22.71 10.82 28.23
CA THR A 92 23.61 10.36 27.16
C THR A 92 23.06 9.13 26.45
N ALA A 93 22.60 8.12 27.21
CA ALA A 93 22.00 6.91 26.66
C ALA A 93 20.77 7.21 25.80
N LEU A 94 19.89 8.10 26.27
CA LEU A 94 18.68 8.53 25.55
C LEU A 94 19.00 9.29 24.27
N GLU A 95 20.07 10.09 24.24
CA GLU A 95 20.54 10.76 23.03
C GLU A 95 21.04 9.74 21.99
N LYS A 96 21.86 8.77 22.40
CA LYS A 96 22.33 7.69 21.50
C LYS A 96 21.18 6.83 20.98
N TYR A 97 20.22 6.50 21.85
CA TYR A 97 19.02 5.76 21.47
C TYR A 97 18.12 6.55 20.52
N ALA A 98 18.03 7.88 20.67
CA ALA A 98 17.29 8.74 19.75
C ALA A 98 17.87 8.65 18.32
N LEU A 99 19.19 8.79 18.19
CA LEU A 99 19.89 8.69 16.90
C LEU A 99 19.75 7.31 16.24
N ALA A 100 19.84 6.24 17.04
CA ALA A 100 19.61 4.88 16.53
C ALA A 100 18.15 4.69 16.06
N SER A 101 17.18 5.20 16.83
CA SER A 101 15.76 5.12 16.49
C SER A 101 15.41 5.91 15.22
N GLU A 102 16.06 7.06 15.00
CA GLU A 102 15.96 7.82 13.74
C GLU A 102 16.46 6.99 12.55
N ARG A 103 17.64 6.38 12.67
CA ARG A 103 18.19 5.48 11.63
C ARG A 103 17.27 4.28 11.33
N VAL A 104 16.64 3.70 12.36
CA VAL A 104 15.66 2.61 12.19
C VAL A 104 14.38 3.12 11.49
N GLY A 105 13.95 4.33 11.83
CA GLY A 105 12.84 5.01 11.16
C GLY A 105 13.12 5.26 9.67
N GLU A 106 14.31 5.72 9.31
CA GLU A 106 14.71 5.89 7.90
C GLU A 106 14.72 4.56 7.14
N ALA A 107 15.22 3.49 7.76
CA ALA A 107 15.15 2.15 7.17
C ALA A 107 13.71 1.69 6.96
N ARG A 108 12.78 2.07 7.85
CA ARG A 108 11.35 1.79 7.71
C ARG A 108 10.74 2.55 6.52
N LEU A 109 11.05 3.83 6.36
CA LEU A 109 10.58 4.60 5.20
C LEU A 109 11.08 4.01 3.87
N ALA A 110 12.34 3.53 3.85
CA ALA A 110 12.90 2.85 2.68
C ALA A 110 12.14 1.54 2.36
N GLN A 111 11.84 0.74 3.39
CA GLN A 111 11.01 -0.46 3.26
C GLN A 111 9.64 -0.13 2.66
N ASP A 112 8.95 0.84 3.24
CA ASP A 112 7.61 1.24 2.82
C ASP A 112 7.63 1.70 1.35
N ALA A 113 8.63 2.49 0.95
CA ALA A 113 8.80 2.94 -0.43
C ALA A 113 9.05 1.78 -1.42
N GLN A 114 9.87 0.80 -1.04
CA GLN A 114 10.10 -0.41 -1.86
C GLN A 114 8.81 -1.24 -1.98
N ILE A 115 8.08 -1.45 -0.89
CA ILE A 115 6.82 -2.20 -0.89
C ILE A 115 5.77 -1.49 -1.75
N GLN A 116 5.64 -0.18 -1.64
CA GLN A 116 4.70 0.60 -2.46
C GLN A 116 5.03 0.48 -3.96
N SER A 117 6.29 0.72 -4.32
CA SER A 117 6.71 0.79 -5.73
C SER A 117 6.81 -0.56 -6.43
N ARG A 118 7.18 -1.63 -5.70
CA ARG A 118 7.47 -2.93 -6.31
C ARG A 118 6.39 -3.98 -6.04
N PHE A 119 5.86 -4.03 -4.82
CA PHE A 119 4.82 -5.00 -4.48
C PHE A 119 3.42 -4.47 -4.79
N LEU A 120 3.02 -3.33 -4.20
CA LEU A 120 1.65 -2.80 -4.35
C LEU A 120 1.36 -2.35 -5.78
N ALA A 121 2.27 -1.60 -6.41
CA ALA A 121 2.10 -1.16 -7.79
C ALA A 121 2.10 -2.33 -8.78
N GLY A 122 3.05 -3.27 -8.64
CA GLY A 122 3.13 -4.46 -9.48
C GLY A 122 1.88 -5.32 -9.37
N TRP A 123 1.35 -5.49 -8.15
CA TRP A 123 0.13 -6.26 -7.94
C TRP A 123 -1.12 -5.57 -8.49
N ASN A 124 -1.24 -4.26 -8.29
CA ASN A 124 -2.35 -3.48 -8.85
C ASN A 124 -2.38 -3.53 -10.38
N THR A 125 -1.25 -3.34 -11.06
CA THR A 125 -1.22 -3.36 -12.52
C THR A 125 -1.51 -4.75 -13.08
N THR A 126 -0.80 -5.76 -12.60
CA THR A 126 -0.90 -7.12 -13.14
C THR A 126 -2.24 -7.75 -12.86
N LEU A 127 -2.74 -7.65 -11.62
CA LEU A 127 -3.99 -8.28 -11.25
C LEU A 127 -5.19 -7.58 -11.91
N ASN A 128 -5.22 -6.24 -11.96
CA ASN A 128 -6.31 -5.53 -12.63
C ASN A 128 -6.35 -5.81 -14.13
N THR A 129 -5.20 -5.80 -14.81
CA THR A 129 -5.13 -6.07 -16.25
C THR A 129 -5.55 -7.51 -16.56
N ASN A 130 -4.98 -8.51 -15.89
CA ASN A 130 -5.28 -9.92 -16.14
C ASN A 130 -6.74 -10.25 -15.79
N LEU A 131 -7.26 -9.72 -14.69
CA LEU A 131 -8.66 -9.94 -14.31
C LEU A 131 -9.63 -9.23 -15.27
N THR A 132 -9.27 -8.06 -15.79
CA THR A 132 -10.07 -7.34 -16.78
C THR A 132 -10.13 -8.12 -18.09
N PHE A 133 -8.99 -8.64 -18.58
CA PHE A 133 -8.97 -9.48 -19.78
C PHE A 133 -9.80 -10.76 -19.58
N ALA A 134 -9.63 -11.45 -18.45
CA ALA A 134 -10.43 -12.64 -18.15
C ALA A 134 -11.93 -12.34 -18.02
N THR A 135 -12.30 -11.17 -17.50
CA THR A 135 -13.70 -10.75 -17.38
C THR A 135 -14.30 -10.41 -18.75
N ARG A 136 -13.55 -9.72 -19.61
CA ARG A 136 -13.98 -9.44 -20.99
C ARG A 136 -14.15 -10.73 -21.79
N ALA A 137 -13.19 -11.64 -21.72
CA ALA A 137 -13.26 -12.91 -22.43
C ALA A 137 -14.46 -13.75 -21.99
N ARG A 138 -14.73 -13.84 -20.67
CA ARG A 138 -15.94 -14.49 -20.15
C ARG A 138 -17.23 -13.87 -20.68
N LYS A 139 -17.29 -12.54 -20.75
CA LYS A 139 -18.44 -11.82 -21.31
C LYS A 139 -18.62 -12.09 -22.81
N ASN A 140 -17.53 -12.19 -23.57
CA ASN A 140 -17.61 -12.51 -25.00
C ASN A 140 -18.14 -13.93 -25.25
N VAL A 141 -17.73 -14.91 -24.43
CA VAL A 141 -18.28 -16.28 -24.47
C VAL A 141 -19.76 -16.27 -24.15
N GLU A 142 -20.18 -15.53 -23.13
CA GLU A 142 -21.60 -15.41 -22.78
C GLU A 142 -22.41 -14.77 -23.93
N ASN A 143 -21.90 -13.69 -24.52
CA ASN A 143 -22.55 -13.02 -25.64
C ASN A 143 -22.66 -13.93 -26.87
N SER A 144 -21.58 -14.61 -27.26
CA SER A 144 -21.56 -15.52 -28.42
C SER A 144 -22.48 -16.73 -28.19
N ARG A 145 -22.56 -17.26 -26.96
CA ARG A 145 -23.55 -18.29 -26.60
C ARG A 145 -24.97 -17.78 -26.80
N LEU A 146 -25.30 -16.60 -26.29
CA LEU A 146 -26.63 -16.01 -26.43
C LEU A 146 -26.98 -15.73 -27.90
N SER A 147 -26.00 -15.30 -28.70
CA SER A 147 -26.16 -15.12 -30.15
C SER A 147 -26.44 -16.45 -30.84
N LEU A 148 -25.69 -17.51 -30.53
CA LEU A 148 -25.92 -18.85 -31.04
C LEU A 148 -27.32 -19.38 -30.67
N ASP A 149 -27.73 -19.21 -29.42
CA ASP A 149 -29.06 -19.60 -28.93
C ASP A 149 -30.17 -18.84 -29.69
N ALA A 150 -29.98 -17.53 -29.94
CA ALA A 150 -30.92 -16.72 -30.69
C ALA A 150 -31.04 -17.14 -32.16
N VAL A 151 -29.90 -17.40 -32.83
CA VAL A 151 -29.87 -17.89 -34.22
C VAL A 151 -30.55 -19.25 -34.32
N LYS A 152 -30.24 -20.18 -33.41
CA LYS A 152 -30.90 -21.49 -33.33
C LYS A 152 -32.40 -21.39 -33.09
N ALA A 153 -32.84 -20.48 -32.22
CA ALA A 153 -34.26 -20.26 -31.94
C ALA A 153 -35.01 -19.66 -33.14
N HIS A 154 -34.36 -18.76 -33.89
CA HIS A 154 -34.89 -18.16 -35.11
C HIS A 154 -35.00 -19.19 -36.23
N ALA A 155 -33.95 -19.97 -36.48
CA ALA A 155 -33.90 -21.01 -37.49
C ALA A 155 -34.94 -22.12 -37.28
N LYS A 156 -35.25 -22.46 -36.02
CA LYS A 156 -36.29 -23.45 -35.66
C LYS A 156 -37.71 -22.88 -35.61
N GLY A 157 -37.91 -21.60 -35.94
CA GLY A 157 -39.22 -20.94 -35.89
C GLY A 157 -39.83 -20.83 -34.48
N THR A 158 -39.01 -21.01 -33.43
CA THR A 158 -39.42 -20.95 -32.02
C THR A 158 -39.47 -19.53 -31.46
N THR A 159 -39.33 -18.50 -32.30
CA THR A 159 -39.51 -17.10 -31.91
C THR A 159 -40.93 -16.89 -31.38
N PHE A 160 -41.02 -16.32 -30.18
CA PHE A 160 -42.26 -16.05 -29.46
C PHE A 160 -43.26 -15.28 -30.35
N LYS A 161 -44.30 -15.98 -30.84
CA LYS A 161 -45.41 -15.37 -31.58
C LYS A 161 -46.33 -14.65 -30.59
N LEU A 162 -46.01 -13.39 -30.25
CA LEU A 162 -46.92 -12.53 -29.49
C LEU A 162 -47.95 -11.91 -30.45
N GLY A 163 -49.06 -12.62 -30.63
CA GLY A 163 -50.24 -12.04 -31.28
C GLY A 163 -50.93 -13.00 -32.25
N GLY A 164 -52.12 -13.45 -31.85
CA GLY A 164 -53.23 -13.72 -32.77
C GLY A 164 -53.11 -14.93 -33.68
N HIS A 165 -53.82 -16.00 -33.30
CA HIS A 165 -54.42 -17.01 -34.17
C HIS A 165 -53.48 -17.82 -35.08
N ALA A 166 -53.20 -19.07 -34.68
CA ALA A 166 -53.00 -20.14 -35.65
C ALA A 166 -53.68 -21.42 -35.14
N HIS A 167 -54.87 -21.67 -35.70
CA HIS A 167 -55.42 -23.01 -35.84
C HIS A 167 -54.44 -23.89 -36.61
N GLY A 168 -54.38 -25.17 -36.28
CA GLY A 168 -53.90 -26.19 -37.21
C GLY A 168 -52.82 -27.09 -36.64
N ASP A 169 -53.29 -28.18 -36.05
CA ASP A 169 -52.64 -29.48 -35.96
C ASP A 169 -51.82 -29.79 -37.24
N GLN A 170 -50.50 -29.91 -37.13
CA GLN A 170 -49.64 -30.56 -38.12
C GLN A 170 -48.53 -31.36 -37.43
N PRO A 171 -48.20 -32.56 -37.96
CA PRO A 171 -47.39 -33.57 -37.30
C PRO A 171 -45.90 -33.21 -37.29
N HIS A 172 -45.14 -33.94 -36.48
CA HIS A 172 -43.69 -33.96 -36.44
C HIS A 172 -43.07 -34.22 -37.83
N GLU A 173 -42.93 -33.20 -38.66
CA GLU A 173 -41.96 -33.17 -39.74
C GLU A 173 -40.75 -32.39 -39.22
N GLU A 174 -39.59 -33.04 -39.24
CA GLU A 174 -38.30 -32.38 -39.15
C GLU A 174 -38.29 -31.31 -40.23
N GLN A 175 -38.61 -30.07 -39.87
CA GLN A 175 -38.55 -28.94 -40.79
C GLN A 175 -37.09 -28.85 -41.25
N GLU A 176 -36.79 -29.35 -42.45
CA GLU A 176 -35.46 -29.28 -43.03
C GLU A 176 -35.05 -27.80 -43.00
N LEU A 177 -34.04 -27.50 -42.18
CA LEU A 177 -33.52 -26.15 -42.03
C LEU A 177 -33.09 -25.66 -43.42
N SER A 178 -33.47 -24.44 -43.80
CA SER A 178 -33.02 -23.89 -45.08
C SER A 178 -31.48 -23.85 -45.12
N PRO A 179 -30.86 -24.02 -46.30
CA PRO A 179 -29.40 -23.96 -46.42
C PRO A 179 -28.80 -22.68 -45.83
N GLU A 180 -29.50 -21.54 -45.99
CA GLU A 180 -29.12 -20.25 -45.41
C GLU A 180 -29.17 -20.26 -43.88
N ALA A 181 -30.19 -20.88 -43.27
CA ALA A 181 -30.29 -21.00 -41.81
C ALA A 181 -29.25 -21.96 -41.22
N GLN A 182 -28.84 -22.99 -41.98
CA GLN A 182 -27.75 -23.88 -41.58
C GLN A 182 -26.41 -23.14 -41.58
N GLU A 183 -26.13 -22.34 -42.61
CA GLU A 183 -24.91 -21.52 -42.71
C GLU A 183 -24.83 -20.48 -41.59
N GLU A 184 -25.94 -19.82 -41.24
CA GLU A 184 -25.98 -18.87 -40.11
C GLU A 184 -25.71 -19.54 -38.75
N ILE A 185 -26.24 -20.75 -38.54
CA ILE A 185 -25.96 -21.54 -37.33
C ILE A 185 -24.48 -21.92 -37.29
N GLU A 186 -23.92 -22.46 -38.37
CA GLU A 186 -22.51 -22.88 -38.45
C GLU A 186 -21.58 -21.71 -38.11
N LYS A 187 -21.82 -20.53 -38.70
CA LYS A 187 -21.05 -19.32 -38.40
C LYS A 187 -21.15 -18.89 -36.93
N ALA A 188 -22.33 -19.00 -36.32
CA ALA A 188 -22.52 -18.67 -34.91
C ALA A 188 -21.87 -19.70 -33.97
N GLU A 189 -21.81 -20.98 -34.38
CA GLU A 189 -21.10 -22.03 -33.67
C GLU A 189 -19.59 -21.82 -33.71
N ASP A 190 -19.03 -21.51 -34.88
CA ASP A 190 -17.61 -21.21 -35.06
C ASP A 190 -17.17 -20.01 -34.21
N GLU A 191 -17.97 -18.94 -34.18
CA GLU A 191 -17.70 -17.77 -33.33
C GLU A 191 -17.73 -18.15 -31.84
N PHE A 192 -18.71 -18.94 -31.41
CA PHE A 192 -18.80 -19.39 -30.01
C PHE A 192 -17.60 -20.27 -29.61
N VAL A 193 -17.17 -21.18 -30.48
CA VAL A 193 -15.97 -22.00 -30.27
C VAL A 193 -14.74 -21.10 -30.17
N THR A 194 -14.57 -20.17 -31.12
CA THR A 194 -13.45 -19.22 -31.15
C THR A 194 -13.37 -18.41 -29.85
N GLN A 195 -14.47 -17.77 -29.43
CA GLN A 195 -14.51 -17.00 -28.19
C GLN A 195 -14.21 -17.87 -26.95
N THR A 196 -14.65 -19.13 -26.97
CA THR A 196 -14.38 -20.08 -25.87
C THR A 196 -12.91 -20.45 -25.80
N GLU A 197 -12.27 -20.74 -26.93
CA GLU A 197 -10.83 -21.04 -26.99
C GLU A 197 -9.98 -19.85 -26.55
N GLU A 198 -10.32 -18.64 -27.01
CA GLU A 198 -9.67 -17.40 -26.58
C GLU A 198 -9.80 -17.20 -25.06
N ALA A 199 -11.00 -17.41 -24.51
CA ALA A 199 -11.25 -17.26 -23.09
C ALA A 199 -10.46 -18.27 -22.25
N VAL A 200 -10.37 -19.53 -22.70
CA VAL A 200 -9.53 -20.56 -22.06
C VAL A 200 -8.05 -20.13 -22.09
N GLY A 201 -7.56 -19.63 -23.22
CA GLY A 201 -6.19 -19.13 -23.35
C GLY A 201 -5.89 -17.97 -22.40
N VAL A 202 -6.77 -16.97 -22.32
CA VAL A 202 -6.62 -15.83 -21.41
C VAL A 202 -6.64 -16.31 -19.96
N MET A 203 -7.58 -17.17 -19.56
CA MET A 203 -7.67 -17.66 -18.19
C MET A 203 -6.44 -18.50 -17.79
N LYS A 204 -5.90 -19.30 -18.71
CA LYS A 204 -4.64 -20.01 -18.49
C LYS A 204 -3.49 -19.04 -18.26
N ASN A 205 -3.37 -17.99 -19.06
CA ASN A 205 -2.34 -16.96 -18.87
C ASN A 205 -2.46 -16.23 -17.53
N VAL A 206 -3.67 -16.05 -17.00
CA VAL A 206 -3.88 -15.49 -15.64
C VAL A 206 -3.31 -16.41 -14.56
N LEU A 207 -3.40 -17.73 -14.74
CA LEU A 207 -2.90 -18.72 -13.78
C LEU A 207 -1.38 -18.94 -13.91
N ASP A 208 -0.87 -18.96 -15.14
CA ASP A 208 0.52 -19.30 -15.44
C ASP A 208 1.48 -18.10 -15.35
N THR A 209 0.96 -16.89 -15.12
CA THR A 209 1.79 -15.70 -14.99
C THR A 209 2.67 -15.77 -13.72
N PRO A 210 4.01 -15.62 -13.83
CA PRO A 210 4.92 -15.69 -12.68
C PRO A 210 4.90 -14.39 -11.84
N GLU A 211 4.22 -13.36 -12.32
CA GLU A 211 4.29 -12.01 -11.78
C GLU A 211 3.80 -11.87 -10.34
N PRO A 212 2.72 -12.55 -9.89
CA PRO A 212 2.34 -12.59 -8.48
C PRO A 212 3.46 -13.11 -7.57
N LEU A 213 4.14 -14.20 -7.97
CA LEU A 213 5.25 -14.74 -7.18
C LEU A 213 6.44 -13.78 -7.16
N ARG A 214 6.73 -13.12 -8.29
CA ARG A 214 7.77 -12.09 -8.38
C ARG A 214 7.48 -10.90 -7.44
N ASN A 215 6.25 -10.40 -7.44
CA ASN A 215 5.82 -9.33 -6.55
C ASN A 215 5.96 -9.74 -5.08
N LEU A 216 5.55 -10.97 -4.73
CA LEU A 216 5.71 -11.49 -3.37
C LEU A 216 7.20 -11.56 -2.96
N ALA A 217 8.09 -11.95 -3.87
CA ALA A 217 9.53 -11.96 -3.61
C ALA A 217 10.09 -10.55 -3.34
N GLU A 218 9.57 -9.51 -4.01
CA GLU A 218 9.93 -8.11 -3.73
C GLU A 218 9.47 -7.67 -2.34
N LEU A 219 8.27 -8.08 -1.88
CA LEU A 219 7.81 -7.82 -0.52
C LEU A 219 8.75 -8.45 0.52
N VAL A 220 9.11 -9.73 0.33
CA VAL A 220 10.02 -10.45 1.22
C VAL A 220 11.40 -9.79 1.23
N SER A 221 11.90 -9.38 0.07
CA SER A 221 13.22 -8.74 -0.05
C SER A 221 13.26 -7.41 0.70
N ALA A 222 12.23 -6.56 0.57
CA ALA A 222 12.12 -5.31 1.30
C ALA A 222 12.06 -5.53 2.83
N GLN A 223 11.34 -6.57 3.28
CA GLN A 223 11.29 -6.95 4.69
C GLN A 223 12.65 -7.41 5.22
N ILE A 224 13.37 -8.24 4.47
CA ILE A 224 14.71 -8.71 4.84
C ILE A 224 15.67 -7.52 4.98
N GLU A 225 15.67 -6.61 4.01
CA GLU A 225 16.55 -5.43 4.02
C GLU A 225 16.30 -4.57 5.26
N TYR A 226 15.04 -4.27 5.57
CA TYR A 226 14.66 -3.54 6.78
C TYR A 226 15.12 -4.24 8.06
N HIS A 227 14.75 -5.51 8.25
CA HIS A 227 15.05 -6.23 9.48
C HIS A 227 16.55 -6.39 9.69
N LYS A 228 17.31 -6.63 8.62
CA LYS A 228 18.78 -6.67 8.68
C LYS A 228 19.34 -5.31 9.08
N LYS A 229 18.85 -4.21 8.50
CA LYS A 229 19.33 -2.87 8.83
C LYS A 229 19.02 -2.49 10.29
N ALA A 230 17.81 -2.78 10.75
CA ALA A 230 17.42 -2.54 12.14
C ALA A 230 18.28 -3.35 13.11
N TYR A 231 18.55 -4.62 12.80
CA TYR A 231 19.44 -5.47 13.58
C TYR A 231 20.86 -4.90 13.67
N GLU A 232 21.45 -4.48 12.54
CA GLU A 232 22.78 -3.85 12.52
C GLU A 232 22.83 -2.59 13.39
N ILE A 233 21.84 -1.71 13.28
CA ILE A 233 21.78 -0.45 14.05
C ILE A 233 21.68 -0.72 15.56
N LEU A 234 20.80 -1.65 15.97
CA LEU A 234 20.60 -1.93 17.40
C LEU A 234 21.78 -2.71 18.00
N THR A 235 22.43 -3.56 17.20
CA THR A 235 23.64 -4.28 17.63
C THR A 235 24.81 -3.32 17.81
N GLU A 236 24.91 -2.26 17.00
CA GLU A 236 25.90 -1.19 17.17
C GLU A 236 25.64 -0.39 18.47
N LEU A 237 24.37 -0.14 18.81
CA LEU A 237 24.00 0.63 20.01
C LEU A 237 24.16 -0.16 21.31
N ALA A 238 23.83 -1.45 21.31
CA ALA A 238 23.79 -2.29 22.52
C ALA A 238 25.03 -2.16 23.42
N PRO A 239 26.28 -2.33 22.94
CA PRO A 239 27.46 -2.23 23.80
C PRO A 239 27.69 -0.82 24.36
N VAL A 240 27.21 0.24 23.68
CA VAL A 240 27.29 1.62 24.19
C VAL A 240 26.42 1.77 25.43
N ILE A 241 25.20 1.22 25.39
CA ILE A 241 24.27 1.27 26.53
C ILE A 241 24.77 0.39 27.68
N GLU A 242 25.26 -0.81 27.38
CA GLU A 242 25.86 -1.71 28.38
C GLU A 242 27.08 -1.08 29.07
N GLY A 243 27.91 -0.35 28.31
CA GLY A 243 29.03 0.41 28.85
C GLY A 243 28.58 1.49 29.83
N LEU A 244 27.62 2.33 29.43
CA LEU A 244 27.05 3.38 30.29
C LEU A 244 26.41 2.81 31.57
N GLN A 245 25.69 1.69 31.45
CA GLN A 245 25.13 0.98 32.60
C GLN A 245 26.23 0.51 33.56
N SER A 246 27.24 -0.18 33.03
CA SER A 246 28.33 -0.75 33.83
C SER A 246 29.10 0.35 34.58
N GLU A 247 29.39 1.48 33.91
CA GLU A 247 30.01 2.64 34.54
C GLU A 247 29.15 3.21 35.68
N GLN A 248 27.83 3.31 35.48
CA GLN A 248 26.92 3.81 36.50
C GLN A 248 26.86 2.88 37.71
N GLU A 249 26.86 1.56 37.50
CA GLU A 249 26.91 0.56 38.57
C GLU A 249 28.22 0.66 39.38
N VAL A 250 29.36 0.83 38.71
CA VAL A 250 30.68 1.02 39.37
C VAL A 250 30.71 2.32 40.18
N ARG A 251 30.21 3.44 39.63
CA ARG A 251 30.13 4.72 40.35
C ARG A 251 29.25 4.61 41.59
N ARG A 252 28.12 3.90 41.48
CA ARG A 252 27.22 3.64 42.62
C ARG A 252 27.90 2.79 43.68
N ALA A 253 28.64 1.76 43.30
CA ALA A 253 29.36 0.88 44.22
C ALA A 253 30.55 1.59 44.91
N SER A 254 31.20 2.53 44.23
CA SER A 254 32.37 3.27 44.74
C SER A 254 32.00 4.50 45.58
N GLY A 255 30.72 4.89 45.60
CA GLY A 255 30.19 6.01 46.39
C GLY A 255 29.74 5.64 47.80
N PHE A 256 29.90 4.37 48.19
CA PHE A 256 29.76 3.86 49.56
C PHE A 256 31.15 3.56 50.14
#